data_AF-A0AAV9W8U1-F1
#
_entry.id   AF-A0AAV9W8U1-F1
#
_cell.length_a   1.000
_cell.length_b   1.000
_cell.length_c   1.000
_cell.angle_alpha   90.00
_cell.angle_beta   90.00
_cell.angle_gamma   90.00
#
_symmetry.space_group_name_H-M   'P 1'
#
loop_
_entity.id
_entity.type
_entity.pdbx_description
1 polymer ?
#
loop_
_entity_poly.entity_id
_entity_poly.type
_entity_poly.pdbx_seq_one_letter_code
_entity_poly.pdbx_strand_id
1 'polypeptide(L)'
;MRYLLSIFIALFSATLALADCCDSDHEGRCEDGTEATPCCGYGSCNLWCCRCDGGCRTSNDPSQVLGGRGRRPSWENAQKALTPTADETATYTGLLEVIDKDNSGDVSLGEYLAWCFWNSHCWASK
;
A
#
# COMPACT_ATOMS: atom_id res chain seq x y z
N MET A 1 25.71 10.86 37.97
CA MET A 1 25.06 9.73 37.23
C MET A 1 23.55 9.87 37.06
N ARG A 2 22.79 10.48 38.01
CA ARG A 2 21.32 10.63 37.86
C ARG A 2 20.84 11.47 36.67
N TYR A 3 21.59 12.52 36.27
CA TYR A 3 21.20 13.40 35.16
C TYR A 3 21.48 12.83 33.76
N LEU A 4 22.38 11.85 33.65
CA LEU A 4 22.70 11.19 32.36
C LEU A 4 21.55 10.29 31.90
N LEU A 5 20.84 9.66 32.84
CA LEU A 5 19.67 8.83 32.55
C LEU A 5 18.52 9.66 31.97
N SER A 6 18.28 10.85 32.52
CA SER A 6 17.23 11.77 32.04
C SER A 6 17.53 12.37 30.66
N ILE A 7 18.80 12.65 30.36
CA ILE A 7 19.21 13.14 29.02
C ILE A 7 19.01 12.06 27.96
N PHE A 8 19.36 10.80 28.29
CA PHE A 8 19.20 9.67 27.38
C PHE A 8 17.71 9.40 27.04
N ILE A 9 16.82 9.51 28.02
CA ILE A 9 15.38 9.31 27.81
C ILE A 9 14.80 10.40 26.89
N ALA A 10 15.18 11.68 27.10
CA ALA A 10 14.68 12.78 26.28
C ALA A 10 15.14 12.71 24.81
N LEU A 11 16.38 12.28 24.57
CA LEU A 11 16.94 12.10 23.22
C LEU A 11 16.29 10.94 22.45
N PHE A 12 15.84 9.89 23.15
CA PHE A 12 15.24 8.72 22.50
C PHE A 12 13.77 8.93 22.11
N SER A 13 13.05 9.82 22.79
CA SER A 13 11.62 10.10 22.53
C SER A 13 11.34 10.99 21.32
N ALA A 14 12.35 11.63 20.72
CA ALA A 14 12.14 12.59 19.62
C ALA A 14 11.98 11.95 18.23
N THR A 15 12.10 10.62 18.09
CA THR A 15 12.29 9.97 16.78
C THR A 15 11.02 9.44 16.11
N LEU A 16 9.82 9.57 16.68
CA LEU A 16 8.63 8.81 16.21
C LEU A 16 7.36 9.61 15.90
N ALA A 17 7.40 10.95 15.85
CA ALA A 17 6.22 11.72 15.41
C ALA A 17 6.17 11.81 13.87
N LEU A 18 5.66 10.76 13.21
CA LEU A 18 5.30 10.83 11.79
C LEU A 18 3.94 11.51 11.67
N ALA A 19 3.91 12.78 11.26
CA ALA A 19 2.68 13.44 10.87
C ALA A 19 2.29 12.97 9.46
N ASP A 20 1.09 12.41 9.33
CA ASP A 20 0.50 12.10 8.03
C ASP A 20 -0.03 13.41 7.41
N CYS A 21 0.55 13.78 6.27
CA CYS A 21 0.33 15.07 5.61
C CYS A 21 -0.04 14.86 4.15
N CYS A 22 -1.08 15.57 3.72
CA CYS A 22 -1.71 15.44 2.41
C CYS A 22 -1.30 16.60 1.50
N ASP A 23 -0.03 16.59 1.08
CA ASP A 23 0.52 17.59 0.16
C ASP A 23 0.06 17.34 -1.28
N SER A 24 -0.04 18.42 -2.06
CA SER A 24 -0.18 18.35 -3.51
C SER A 24 1.19 18.20 -4.19
N ASP A 25 1.19 17.76 -5.43
CA ASP A 25 2.38 17.84 -6.27
C ASP A 25 2.72 19.28 -6.70
N HIS A 26 3.79 19.43 -7.49
CA HIS A 26 4.24 20.73 -8.00
C HIS A 26 3.24 21.40 -8.97
N GLU A 27 2.25 20.66 -9.47
CA GLU A 27 1.19 21.16 -10.34
C GLU A 27 -0.08 21.52 -9.56
N GLY A 28 -0.06 21.36 -8.23
CA GLY A 28 -1.22 21.61 -7.37
C GLY A 28 -2.26 20.50 -7.45
N ARG A 29 -1.88 19.28 -7.86
CA ARG A 29 -2.78 18.13 -7.95
C ARG A 29 -2.58 17.16 -6.80
N CYS A 30 -3.65 16.48 -6.47
CA CYS A 30 -3.68 15.39 -5.51
C CYS A 30 -3.39 14.05 -6.18
N GLU A 31 -3.10 13.04 -5.37
CA GLU A 31 -2.74 11.72 -5.87
C GLU A 31 -3.91 10.99 -6.58
N ASP A 32 -5.15 11.35 -6.24
CA ASP A 32 -6.36 10.94 -6.95
C ASP A 32 -6.56 11.68 -8.29
N GLY A 33 -5.66 12.60 -8.65
CA GLY A 33 -5.71 13.40 -9.87
C GLY A 33 -6.62 14.63 -9.78
N THR A 34 -7.26 14.90 -8.65
CA THR A 34 -8.07 16.12 -8.44
C THR A 34 -7.20 17.33 -8.14
N GLU A 35 -7.76 18.54 -8.28
CA GLU A 35 -7.07 19.77 -7.86
C GLU A 35 -7.11 19.92 -6.32
N ALA A 36 -5.98 20.33 -5.75
CA ALA A 36 -5.84 20.56 -4.31
C ALA A 36 -6.61 21.80 -3.86
N THR A 37 -7.18 21.76 -2.66
CA THR A 37 -8.09 22.81 -2.17
C THR A 37 -7.99 23.05 -0.65
N PRO A 38 -6.97 23.75 -0.11
CA PRO A 38 -5.58 23.93 -0.55
C PRO A 38 -4.68 22.73 -0.22
N CYS A 39 -5.24 21.68 0.38
CA CYS A 39 -4.59 20.42 0.70
C CYS A 39 -5.29 19.26 -0.04
N CYS A 40 -4.70 18.08 0.01
CA CYS A 40 -5.24 16.85 -0.58
C CYS A 40 -5.97 15.96 0.44
N GLY A 41 -6.54 16.55 1.50
CA GLY A 41 -7.38 15.83 2.46
C GLY A 41 -8.80 15.60 1.91
N TYR A 42 -9.47 14.53 2.37
CA TYR A 42 -10.91 14.35 2.14
C TYR A 42 -11.75 15.35 2.94
N GLY A 43 -11.30 15.71 4.14
CA GLY A 43 -11.94 16.67 5.03
C GLY A 43 -11.02 17.81 5.48
N SER A 44 -11.39 18.48 6.57
CA SER A 44 -10.62 19.58 7.13
C SER A 44 -9.27 19.11 7.67
N CYS A 45 -8.22 19.85 7.33
CA CYS A 45 -6.86 19.62 7.83
C CYS A 45 -6.44 20.75 8.75
N ASN A 46 -5.34 20.56 9.47
CA ASN A 46 -4.66 21.69 10.10
C ASN A 46 -3.95 22.56 9.04
N LEU A 47 -3.41 23.71 9.48
CA LEU A 47 -2.77 24.69 8.59
C LEU A 47 -1.59 24.13 7.77
N TRP A 48 -0.98 23.03 8.22
CA TRP A 48 0.16 22.39 7.56
C TRP A 48 -0.23 21.25 6.63
N CYS A 49 -1.51 21.16 6.24
CA CYS A 49 -2.05 20.05 5.46
C CYS A 49 -1.84 18.68 6.12
N CYS A 50 -1.66 18.64 7.44
CA CYS A 50 -1.51 17.42 8.19
C CYS A 50 -2.75 17.14 9.04
N ARG A 51 -2.91 15.88 9.46
CA ARG A 51 -4.01 15.44 10.32
C ARG A 51 -5.37 15.84 9.74
N CYS A 52 -5.59 15.48 8.48
CA CYS A 52 -6.84 15.72 7.78
C CYS A 52 -7.93 14.76 8.26
N ASP A 53 -9.13 15.29 8.46
CA ASP A 53 -10.32 14.47 8.71
C ASP A 53 -10.58 13.57 7.50
N GLY A 54 -10.72 12.27 7.74
CA GLY A 54 -10.89 11.28 6.66
C GLY A 54 -9.61 10.91 5.91
N GLY A 55 -8.45 11.48 6.27
CA GLY A 55 -7.16 11.17 5.66
C GLY A 55 -6.92 11.86 4.32
N CYS A 56 -5.90 11.38 3.59
CA CYS A 56 -5.49 11.91 2.29
C CYS A 56 -6.22 11.22 1.14
N ARG A 57 -6.52 11.99 0.09
CA ARG A 57 -7.01 11.47 -1.18
C ARG A 57 -5.91 10.68 -1.87
N THR A 58 -6.08 9.37 -1.96
CA THR A 58 -5.16 8.49 -2.67
C THR A 58 -5.75 8.06 -4.01
N SER A 59 -4.89 7.68 -4.94
CA SER A 59 -5.34 6.92 -6.11
C SER A 59 -5.92 5.56 -5.66
N ASN A 60 -6.80 4.98 -6.47
CA ASN A 60 -7.33 3.61 -6.26
C ASN A 60 -6.25 2.52 -6.45
N ASP A 61 -4.98 2.88 -6.36
CA ASP A 61 -3.85 1.96 -6.47
C ASP A 61 -3.62 1.28 -5.11
N PRO A 62 -3.85 -0.04 -4.98
CA PRO A 62 -3.66 -0.76 -3.71
C PRO A 62 -2.22 -0.69 -3.19
N SER A 63 -1.24 -0.34 -4.03
CA SER A 63 0.17 -0.22 -3.65
C SER A 63 0.47 0.99 -2.75
N GLN A 64 -0.43 1.98 -2.71
CA GLN A 64 -0.30 3.21 -1.92
C GLN A 64 -0.70 3.04 -0.44
N VAL A 65 -1.40 1.95 -0.11
CA VAL A 65 -1.95 1.71 1.24
C VAL A 65 -0.86 1.30 2.24
N LEU A 66 0.33 0.94 1.77
CA LEU A 66 1.45 0.47 2.61
C LEU A 66 2.47 1.55 3.00
N GLY A 67 2.09 2.83 2.92
CA GLY A 67 2.77 3.92 3.63
C GLY A 67 4.23 4.13 3.23
N GLY A 68 4.46 4.95 2.19
CA GLY A 68 5.81 5.44 1.94
C GLY A 68 5.88 6.39 0.78
N ARG A 69 6.31 7.63 1.05
CA ARG A 69 6.86 8.56 0.05
C ARG A 69 8.09 7.92 -0.60
N GLY A 70 7.87 7.02 -1.55
CA GLY A 70 8.86 6.43 -2.42
C GLY A 70 8.80 7.12 -3.77
N ARG A 71 9.93 7.67 -4.21
CA ARG A 71 10.17 8.08 -5.61
C ARG A 71 9.44 7.13 -6.57
N ARG A 72 8.50 7.66 -7.35
CA ARG A 72 7.86 6.97 -8.48
C ARG A 72 8.97 6.35 -9.35
N PRO A 73 9.07 5.03 -9.51
CA PRO A 73 9.57 4.52 -10.78
C PRO A 73 8.58 5.03 -11.84
N SER A 74 9.07 5.52 -12.97
CA SER A 74 8.20 5.73 -14.15
C SER A 74 7.31 4.49 -14.30
N TRP A 75 6.00 4.69 -14.41
CA TRP A 75 5.01 3.61 -14.47
C TRP A 75 5.30 2.63 -15.63
N GLU A 76 6.00 3.07 -16.68
CA GLU A 76 6.57 2.20 -17.73
C GLU A 76 7.57 1.16 -17.20
N ASN A 77 8.40 1.52 -16.21
CA ASN A 77 9.37 0.62 -15.60
C ASN A 77 8.76 -0.25 -14.51
N ALA A 78 7.71 0.22 -13.84
CA ALA A 78 6.94 -0.58 -12.87
C ALA A 78 6.08 -1.63 -13.60
N GLN A 79 5.39 -1.28 -14.69
CA GLN A 79 4.70 -2.26 -15.54
C GLN A 79 5.67 -3.30 -16.09
N LYS A 80 6.85 -2.89 -16.55
CA LYS A 80 7.88 -3.82 -17.03
C LYS A 80 8.44 -4.75 -15.94
N ALA A 81 8.37 -4.36 -14.67
CA ALA A 81 8.77 -5.19 -13.53
C ALA A 81 7.62 -6.04 -12.97
N LEU A 82 6.36 -5.70 -13.30
CA LEU A 82 5.13 -6.38 -12.85
C LEU A 82 4.52 -7.29 -13.91
N THR A 83 4.94 -7.19 -15.18
CA THR A 83 4.56 -8.16 -16.21
C THR A 83 5.25 -9.48 -15.89
N PRO A 84 4.50 -10.53 -15.50
CA PRO A 84 5.08 -11.84 -15.29
C PRO A 84 5.74 -12.30 -16.59
N THR A 85 6.88 -12.96 -16.47
CA THR A 85 7.51 -13.58 -17.64
C THR A 85 6.54 -14.60 -18.25
N ALA A 86 6.64 -14.88 -19.56
CA ALA A 86 5.73 -15.84 -20.22
C ALA A 86 5.66 -17.22 -19.52
N ASP A 87 6.73 -17.58 -18.81
CA ASP A 87 6.87 -18.81 -18.02
C ASP A 87 6.10 -18.75 -16.68
N GLU A 88 6.13 -17.60 -16.00
CA GLU A 88 5.32 -17.36 -14.79
C GLU A 88 3.83 -17.31 -15.14
N THR A 89 3.46 -16.65 -16.24
CA THR A 89 2.07 -16.55 -16.69
C THR A 89 1.46 -17.93 -16.94
N ALA A 90 2.22 -18.87 -17.52
CA ALA A 90 1.76 -20.24 -17.75
C ALA A 90 1.53 -21.02 -16.44
N THR A 91 2.35 -20.75 -15.41
CA THR A 91 2.22 -21.36 -14.09
C THR A 91 0.98 -20.83 -13.35
N TYR A 92 0.72 -19.51 -13.43
CA TYR A 92 -0.44 -18.90 -12.80
C TYR A 92 -1.76 -19.26 -13.50
N THR A 93 -1.80 -19.30 -14.83
CA THR A 93 -3.01 -19.74 -15.56
C THR A 93 -3.34 -21.20 -15.29
N GLY A 94 -2.33 -22.07 -15.19
CA GLY A 94 -2.56 -23.47 -14.83
C GLY A 94 -3.08 -23.65 -13.41
N LEU A 95 -2.63 -22.82 -12.47
CA LEU A 95 -3.16 -22.82 -11.10
C LEU A 95 -4.60 -22.30 -11.04
N LEU A 96 -4.90 -21.23 -11.79
CA LEU A 96 -6.25 -20.67 -11.88
C LEU A 96 -7.23 -21.70 -12.42
N GLU A 97 -6.92 -22.40 -13.52
CA GLU A 97 -7.77 -23.49 -14.05
C GLU A 97 -7.99 -24.65 -13.06
N VAL A 98 -7.04 -24.88 -12.15
CA VAL A 98 -7.16 -25.93 -11.13
C VAL A 98 -8.05 -25.48 -9.97
N ILE A 99 -7.98 -24.22 -9.57
CA ILE A 99 -8.68 -23.68 -8.39
C ILE A 99 -10.07 -23.15 -8.75
N ASP A 100 -10.18 -22.38 -9.83
CA ASP A 100 -11.43 -21.81 -10.36
C ASP A 100 -12.31 -22.93 -10.93
N LYS A 101 -13.28 -23.37 -10.13
CA LYS A 101 -14.20 -24.46 -10.49
C LYS A 101 -15.42 -23.94 -11.20
N ASP A 102 -15.82 -22.70 -10.91
CA ASP A 102 -16.97 -22.09 -11.55
C ASP A 102 -16.63 -21.42 -12.90
N ASN A 103 -15.34 -21.39 -13.27
CA ASN A 103 -14.80 -20.76 -14.48
C ASN A 103 -15.22 -19.29 -14.59
N SER A 104 -15.32 -18.60 -13.45
CA SER A 104 -15.62 -17.18 -13.42
C SER A 104 -14.45 -16.32 -13.91
N GLY A 105 -13.24 -16.88 -13.93
CA GLY A 105 -12.00 -16.16 -14.21
C GLY A 105 -11.38 -15.52 -12.97
N ASP A 106 -12.01 -15.66 -11.81
CA ASP A 106 -11.54 -15.22 -10.50
C ASP A 106 -11.51 -16.41 -9.53
N VAL A 107 -10.69 -16.32 -8.48
CA VAL A 107 -10.69 -17.33 -7.40
C VAL A 107 -11.44 -16.79 -6.20
N SER A 108 -12.60 -17.38 -5.90
CA SER A 108 -13.35 -17.03 -4.70
C SER A 108 -12.65 -17.54 -3.43
N LEU A 109 -12.96 -16.92 -2.28
CA LEU A 109 -12.45 -17.38 -0.98
C LEU A 109 -12.82 -18.86 -0.71
N GLY A 110 -13.99 -19.30 -1.16
CA GLY A 110 -14.44 -20.68 -1.00
C GLY A 110 -13.57 -21.67 -1.79
N GLU A 111 -13.25 -21.34 -3.04
CA GLU A 111 -12.39 -22.17 -3.89
C GLU A 111 -10.95 -22.19 -3.39
N TYR A 112 -10.43 -21.04 -2.96
CA TYR A 112 -9.11 -20.95 -2.33
C TYR A 112 -9.01 -21.83 -1.08
N LEU A 113 -9.99 -21.73 -0.16
CA LEU A 113 -10.00 -22.52 1.07
C LEU A 113 -10.18 -24.03 0.78
N ALA A 114 -11.02 -24.38 -0.19
CA ALA A 114 -11.19 -25.77 -0.62
C ALA A 114 -9.88 -26.33 -1.18
N TRP A 115 -9.18 -25.58 -2.03
CA TRP A 115 -7.89 -25.98 -2.56
C TRP A 115 -6.82 -26.13 -1.46
N CYS A 116 -6.78 -25.20 -0.51
CA CYS A 116 -5.88 -25.21 0.65
C CYS A 116 -6.16 -26.33 1.66
N PHE A 117 -7.39 -26.83 1.72
CA PHE A 117 -7.72 -27.99 2.53
C PHE A 117 -7.05 -29.27 1.99
N TRP A 118 -6.96 -29.40 0.66
CA TRP A 118 -6.35 -30.57 0.00
C TRP A 118 -4.84 -30.41 -0.23
N ASN A 119 -4.30 -29.19 -0.18
CA ASN A 119 -2.89 -28.91 -0.38
C ASN A 119 -2.26 -28.33 0.90
N SER A 120 -1.33 -29.08 1.50
CA SER A 120 -0.64 -28.72 2.75
C SER A 120 0.24 -27.46 2.66
N HIS A 121 0.40 -26.86 1.48
CA HIS A 121 1.24 -25.69 1.23
C HIS A 121 0.64 -24.36 1.72
N CYS A 122 -0.66 -24.28 2.02
CA CYS A 122 -1.26 -23.04 2.52
C CYS A 122 -1.02 -22.78 4.02
N TRP A 123 -0.59 -23.80 4.78
CA TRP A 123 -0.41 -23.71 6.23
C TRP A 123 1.06 -23.46 6.64
N ALA A 124 1.94 -23.28 5.66
CA ALA A 124 3.35 -23.02 5.90
C ALA A 124 3.58 -21.53 6.19
N SER A 125 3.24 -21.07 7.39
CA SER A 125 3.76 -19.81 7.93
C SER A 125 5.25 -20.00 8.27
N LYS A 126 6.15 -19.27 7.60
CA LYS A 126 7.49 -19.01 8.14
C LYS A 126 7.43 -17.81 9.08
#